data_AF-A0A380C9H5-F1
#
_entry.id   AF-A0A380C9H5-F1
#
_cell.length_a   1.000
_cell.length_b   1.000
_cell.length_c   1.000
_cell.angle_alpha   90.00
_cell.angle_beta   90.00
_cell.angle_gamma   90.00
#
_symmetry.space_group_name_H-M   'P 1'
#
loop_
_entity.id
_entity.type
_entity.pdbx_description
1 polymer ?
#
loop_
_entity_poly.entity_id
_entity_poly.type
_entity_poly.pdbx_seq_one_letter_code
_entity_poly.pdbx_strand_id
1 'polypeptide(L)'
;MLHSHNIEINHKQYTMYGMEALTNIIKHELCHYHLHLEGKGYKHKDYDFKKLSKQVNAPRYCEPLESYESRANYIYECTNCKTKFMRIRKVNTRKMVCSLCHQKLTLIEKK
;
A
#
# COMPACT_ATOMS: atom_id res chain seq x y z
N MET A 1 16.89 3.26 0.79
CA MET A 1 17.05 2.89 -0.63
C MET A 1 18.14 3.68 -1.36
N LEU A 2 18.20 5.01 -1.27
CA LEU A 2 19.11 5.82 -2.13
C LEU A 2 20.56 5.94 -1.65
N HIS A 3 20.92 5.39 -0.49
CA HIS A 3 22.31 5.45 -0.03
C HIS A 3 23.17 4.29 -0.59
N SER A 4 22.55 3.15 -0.90
CA SER A 4 23.27 1.92 -1.31
C SER A 4 22.93 1.45 -2.72
N HIS A 5 21.94 2.05 -3.40
CA HIS A 5 21.49 1.65 -4.75
C HIS A 5 21.09 0.17 -4.89
N ASN A 6 20.83 -0.52 -3.78
CA ASN A 6 20.40 -1.91 -3.78
C ASN A 6 18.91 -2.01 -4.11
N ILE A 7 18.58 -2.91 -5.04
CA ILE A 7 17.19 -3.31 -5.31
C ILE A 7 16.84 -4.41 -4.30
N GLU A 8 16.02 -4.06 -3.31
CA GLU A 8 15.50 -5.01 -2.34
C GLU A 8 14.20 -5.63 -2.86
N ILE A 9 14.14 -6.96 -2.92
CA ILE A 9 12.95 -7.67 -3.39
C ILE A 9 12.52 -8.69 -2.36
N ASN A 10 11.22 -8.71 -2.05
CA ASN A 10 10.65 -9.70 -1.15
C ASN A 10 10.44 -11.03 -1.89
N HIS A 11 11.17 -12.07 -1.51
CA HIS A 11 11.05 -13.42 -2.09
C HIS A 11 9.61 -13.96 -2.09
N LYS A 12 8.77 -13.59 -1.12
CA LYS A 12 7.36 -14.02 -1.08
C LYS A 12 6.54 -13.53 -2.28
N GLN A 13 6.92 -12.39 -2.88
CA GLN A 13 6.27 -11.88 -4.09
C GLN A 13 6.51 -12.84 -5.27
N TYR A 14 7.74 -13.36 -5.40
CA TYR A 14 8.04 -14.38 -6.40
C TYR A 14 7.27 -15.67 -6.15
N THR A 15 7.24 -16.14 -4.89
CA THR A 15 6.56 -17.40 -4.55
C THR A 15 5.07 -17.37 -4.88
N MET A 16 4.38 -16.22 -4.75
CA MET A 16 2.94 -16.15 -4.97
C MET A 16 2.53 -15.64 -6.35
N TYR A 17 3.28 -14.70 -6.92
CA TYR A 17 2.91 -14.02 -8.17
C TYR A 17 3.92 -14.26 -9.31
N GLY A 18 4.95 -15.06 -9.05
CA GLY A 18 5.91 -15.51 -10.06
C GLY A 18 6.83 -14.42 -10.60
N MET A 19 7.38 -14.69 -11.80
CA MET A 19 8.37 -13.84 -12.46
C MET A 19 7.82 -12.48 -12.90
N GLU A 20 6.52 -12.39 -13.15
CA GLU A 20 5.91 -11.13 -13.56
C GLU A 20 5.97 -10.09 -12.44
N ALA A 21 5.65 -10.49 -11.20
CA ALA A 21 5.77 -9.60 -10.05
C ALA A 21 7.21 -9.15 -9.79
N LEU A 22 8.19 -10.05 -9.95
CA LEU A 22 9.61 -9.67 -9.87
C LEU A 22 9.98 -8.64 -10.93
N THR A 23 9.57 -8.87 -12.18
CA THR A 23 9.82 -7.95 -13.30
C THR A 23 9.23 -6.57 -13.01
N ASN A 24 8.01 -6.55 -12.47
CA ASN A 24 7.29 -5.33 -12.11
C ASN A 24 7.98 -4.57 -10.96
N ILE A 25 8.44 -5.27 -9.92
CA ILE A 25 9.21 -4.69 -8.81
C ILE A 25 10.53 -4.11 -9.32
N ILE A 26 11.27 -4.86 -10.15
CA ILE A 26 12.56 -4.42 -10.68
C ILE A 26 12.37 -3.16 -11.54
N LYS A 27 11.39 -3.16 -12.45
CA LYS A 27 11.09 -1.99 -13.28
C LYS A 27 10.74 -0.76 -12.44
N HIS A 28 9.99 -0.95 -11.35
CA HIS A 28 9.64 0.11 -10.41
C HIS A 28 10.88 0.73 -9.76
N GLU A 29 11.75 -0.10 -9.19
CA GLU A 29 12.97 0.37 -8.53
C GLU A 29 13.95 1.00 -9.50
N LEU A 30 14.03 0.49 -10.74
CA LEU A 30 14.81 1.11 -11.80
C LEU A 30 14.29 2.50 -12.19
N CYS A 31 12.98 2.75 -12.13
CA CYS A 31 12.44 4.10 -12.35
C CYS A 31 12.92 5.07 -11.26
N HIS A 32 12.91 4.64 -10.00
CA HIS A 32 13.46 5.43 -8.89
C HIS A 32 14.93 5.73 -9.11
N TYR A 33 15.71 4.71 -9.45
CA TYR A 33 17.13 4.82 -9.63
C TYR A 33 17.50 5.74 -10.80
N HIS A 34 16.88 5.55 -11.96
CA HIS A 34 17.13 6.35 -13.15
C HIS A 34 16.87 7.84 -12.91
N LEU A 35 15.71 8.18 -12.32
CA LEU A 35 15.37 9.57 -12.04
C LEU A 35 16.26 10.18 -10.95
N HIS A 36 16.73 9.37 -10.00
CA HIS A 36 17.70 9.83 -9.00
C HIS A 36 19.04 10.22 -9.65
N LEU A 37 19.57 9.39 -10.56
CA LEU A 37 20.80 9.70 -11.30
C LEU A 37 20.67 10.95 -12.16
N GLU A 38 19.49 11.19 -12.74
CA GLU A 38 19.20 12.39 -13.54
C GLU A 38 18.91 13.65 -12.70
N GLY A 39 18.87 13.55 -11.36
CA GLY A 39 18.50 14.66 -10.49
C GLY A 39 17.04 15.11 -10.62
N LYS A 40 16.16 14.25 -11.15
CA LYS A 40 14.72 14.51 -11.36
C LYS A 40 13.86 14.07 -10.18
N GLY A 41 12.56 14.36 -10.25
CA GLY A 41 11.59 13.95 -9.24
C GLY A 41 11.36 12.43 -9.23
N TYR A 42 12.11 11.70 -8.40
CA TYR A 42 12.07 10.25 -8.34
C TYR A 42 10.99 9.69 -7.38
N LYS A 43 10.29 10.48 -6.56
CA LYS A 43 9.31 9.95 -5.59
C LYS A 43 7.98 9.67 -6.26
N HIS A 44 7.16 8.75 -5.72
CA HIS A 44 5.83 8.41 -6.30
C HIS A 44 4.89 9.61 -6.49
N LYS A 45 5.06 10.66 -5.68
CA LYS A 45 4.27 11.89 -5.77
C LYS A 45 4.69 12.78 -6.96
N ASP A 46 5.93 12.65 -7.42
CA ASP A 46 6.56 13.53 -8.39
C ASP A 46 6.04 13.24 -9.80
N TYR A 47 6.02 14.27 -10.65
CA TYR A 47 5.51 14.16 -12.02
C TYR A 47 6.40 13.26 -12.89
N ASP A 48 7.72 13.42 -12.79
CA ASP A 48 8.69 12.66 -13.59
C ASP A 48 8.55 11.15 -13.36
N PHE A 49 8.42 10.73 -12.09
CA PHE A 49 8.18 9.33 -11.74
C PHE A 49 6.90 8.80 -12.36
N LYS A 50 5.77 9.52 -12.23
CA LYS A 50 4.48 9.10 -12.80
C LYS A 50 4.55 8.97 -14.32
N LYS A 51 5.28 9.87 -14.98
CA LYS A 51 5.48 9.86 -16.43
C LYS A 51 6.31 8.66 -16.85
N LEU A 52 7.48 8.47 -16.23
CA LEU A 52 8.39 7.39 -16.56
C LEU A 52 7.78 6.01 -16.28
N SER A 53 7.17 5.83 -15.09
CA SER A 53 6.57 4.56 -14.72
C SER A 53 5.47 4.13 -15.71
N LYS A 54 4.69 5.10 -16.22
CA LYS A 54 3.68 4.84 -17.26
C LYS A 54 4.33 4.47 -18.59
N GLN A 55 5.41 5.15 -18.98
CA GLN A 55 6.12 4.90 -20.24
C GLN A 55 6.72 3.49 -20.29
N VAL A 56 7.27 2.98 -19.17
CA VAL A 56 7.89 1.65 -19.11
C VAL A 56 6.95 0.54 -18.62
N ASN A 57 5.67 0.86 -18.42
CA ASN A 57 4.66 -0.02 -17.81
C ASN A 57 5.13 -0.62 -16.47
N ALA A 58 5.76 0.20 -15.62
CA ALA A 58 6.11 -0.17 -14.26
C ALA A 58 4.93 0.15 -13.34
N PRO A 59 4.31 -0.85 -12.68
CA PRO A 59 3.26 -0.58 -11.71
C PRO A 59 3.80 0.21 -10.53
N ARG A 60 2.97 1.09 -9.99
CA ARG A 60 3.34 1.94 -8.84
C ARG A 60 3.28 1.20 -7.51
N TYR A 61 2.51 0.10 -7.46
CA TYR A 61 2.31 -0.69 -6.25
C TYR A 61 2.35 -2.17 -6.64
N CYS A 62 2.86 -2.99 -5.73
CA CYS A 62 2.81 -4.45 -5.86
C CYS A 62 1.47 -4.98 -5.34
N GLU A 63 1.12 -6.20 -5.75
CA GLU A 63 -0.01 -6.89 -5.16
C GLU A 63 0.28 -7.24 -3.69
N PRO A 64 -0.70 -7.03 -2.78
CA PRO A 64 -0.51 -7.30 -1.38
C PRO A 64 -0.47 -8.81 -1.13
N LEU A 65 0.58 -9.28 -0.43
CA LEU A 65 0.80 -10.71 -0.14
C LEU A 65 -0.36 -11.40 0.60
N GLU A 66 -1.16 -10.62 1.31
CA GLU A 66 -2.24 -11.08 2.16
C GLU A 66 -3.43 -10.17 1.92
N SER A 67 -4.65 -10.74 1.98
CA SER A 67 -5.87 -9.95 1.80
C SER A 67 -6.01 -8.88 2.90
N TYR A 68 -6.85 -7.89 2.65
CA TYR A 68 -7.08 -6.84 3.65
C TYR A 68 -7.66 -7.43 4.94
N GLU A 69 -8.57 -8.40 4.79
CA GLU A 69 -9.27 -9.10 5.87
C GLU A 69 -8.29 -9.92 6.71
N SER A 70 -7.35 -10.65 6.10
CA SER A 70 -6.38 -11.45 6.87
C SER A 70 -5.42 -10.58 7.68
N ARG A 71 -5.12 -9.37 7.18
CA ARG A 71 -4.27 -8.37 7.82
C ARG A 71 -5.00 -7.49 8.83
N ALA A 72 -6.34 -7.54 8.86
CA ALA A 72 -7.12 -6.71 9.75
C ALA A 72 -6.96 -7.20 11.20
N ASN A 73 -6.46 -6.33 12.06
CA ASN A 73 -6.25 -6.63 13.48
C ASN A 73 -7.37 -6.11 14.38
N TYR A 74 -8.25 -5.26 13.84
CA TYR A 74 -9.28 -4.57 14.60
C TYR A 74 -10.60 -4.60 13.85
N ILE A 75 -11.69 -4.90 14.57
CA ILE A 75 -13.05 -4.76 14.05
C ILE A 75 -13.78 -3.72 14.89
N TYR A 76 -14.28 -2.70 14.20
CA TYR A 76 -15.12 -1.66 14.79
C TYR A 76 -16.57 -1.87 14.36
N GLU A 77 -17.51 -1.58 15.25
CA GLU A 77 -18.94 -1.61 14.96
C GLU A 77 -19.53 -0.22 15.16
N CYS A 78 -20.44 0.18 14.28
CA CYS A 78 -21.25 1.38 14.51
C CYS A 78 -22.27 1.16 15.62
N THR A 79 -22.36 2.10 16.55
CA THR A 79 -23.31 2.02 17.67
C THR A 79 -24.78 2.08 17.23
N ASN A 80 -25.07 2.68 16.07
CA ASN A 80 -26.43 2.87 15.54
C ASN A 80 -26.81 1.81 14.50
N CYS A 81 -26.14 1.80 13.33
CA CYS A 81 -26.51 0.91 12.22
C CYS A 81 -25.85 -0.46 12.26
N LYS A 82 -25.03 -0.76 13.27
CA LYS A 82 -24.37 -2.07 13.49
C LYS A 82 -23.43 -2.53 12.36
N THR A 83 -23.14 -1.67 11.39
CA THR A 83 -22.17 -1.98 10.34
C THR A 83 -20.78 -2.18 10.94
N LYS A 84 -20.12 -3.25 10.50
CA LYS A 84 -18.77 -3.62 10.92
C LYS A 84 -17.72 -3.08 9.96
N PHE A 85 -16.60 -2.64 10.51
CA PHE A 85 -15.48 -2.06 9.79
C PHE A 85 -14.18 -2.72 10.23
N MET A 86 -13.59 -3.51 9.33
CA MET A 86 -12.27 -4.10 9.54
C MET A 86 -11.18 -3.06 9.34
N ARG A 87 -10.15 -3.07 10.18
CA ARG A 87 -9.01 -2.16 10.11
C ARG A 87 -7.71 -2.88 10.44
N ILE A 88 -6.68 -2.63 9.63
CA ILE A 88 -5.32 -3.11 9.88
C ILE A 88 -4.69 -2.39 11.09
N ARG A 89 -4.98 -1.08 11.25
CA ARG A 89 -4.46 -0.22 12.31
C ARG A 89 -5.59 0.28 13.22
N LYS A 90 -5.27 0.51 14.49
CA LYS A 90 -6.20 1.13 15.45
C LYS A 90 -6.60 2.52 14.94
N VAL A 91 -7.89 2.81 14.91
CA VAL A 91 -8.42 4.13 14.55
C VAL A 91 -8.81 4.95 15.78
N ASN A 92 -8.75 6.27 15.65
CA ASN A 92 -9.24 7.18 16.67
C ASN A 92 -10.76 7.38 16.50
N THR A 93 -11.54 6.69 17.33
CA THR A 93 -13.01 6.75 17.32
C THR A 93 -13.60 8.06 17.83
N ARG A 94 -12.78 9.00 18.32
CA ARG A 94 -13.22 10.38 18.59
C ARG A 94 -13.27 11.22 17.33
N LYS A 95 -12.43 10.91 16.34
CA LYS A 95 -12.37 11.62 15.05
C LYS A 95 -13.12 10.89 13.95
N MET A 96 -13.10 9.56 13.97
CA MET A 96 -13.73 8.72 12.95
C MET A 96 -15.12 8.27 13.39
N VAL A 97 -16.06 8.34 12.45
CA VAL A 97 -17.46 7.93 12.61
C VAL A 97 -17.85 6.91 11.54
N CYS A 98 -19.03 6.31 11.68
CA CYS A 98 -19.61 5.45 10.67
C CYS A 98 -19.76 6.20 9.34
N SER A 99 -19.30 5.60 8.24
CA SER A 99 -19.43 6.20 6.90
C SER A 99 -20.86 6.20 6.36
N LEU A 100 -21.78 5.44 6.96
CA LEU A 100 -23.17 5.30 6.49
C LEU A 100 -24.15 6.20 7.27
N CYS A 101 -24.01 6.29 8.59
CA CYS A 101 -24.93 7.06 9.44
C CYS A 101 -24.24 8.12 10.30
N HIS A 102 -22.91 8.31 10.17
CA HIS A 102 -22.12 9.30 10.90
C HIS A 102 -22.13 9.19 12.43
N GLN A 103 -22.68 8.10 12.98
CA GLN A 103 -22.65 7.80 14.41
C GLN A 103 -21.32 7.19 14.86
N LYS A 104 -21.12 7.14 16.18
CA LYS A 104 -19.88 6.67 16.81
C LYS A 104 -19.55 5.22 16.47
N LEU A 105 -18.25 4.92 16.50
CA LEU A 105 -17.69 3.59 16.32
C LEU A 105 -17.14 3.06 17.66
N THR A 106 -17.38 1.78 17.92
CA THR A 106 -16.85 1.06 19.09
C THR A 106 -15.98 -0.10 18.62
N LEU A 107 -14.81 -0.26 19.24
CA LEU A 107 -13.96 -1.43 18.98
C LEU A 107 -14.63 -2.66 19.60
N ILE A 108 -14.91 -3.68 18.79
CA ILE A 108 -15.56 -4.92 19.24
C ILE A 108 -14.59 -6.10 19.27
N GLU A 109 -13.56 -6.10 18.43
CA GLU A 109 -12.60 -7.20 18.37
C GLU A 109 -11.19 -6.68 18.09
N LYS A 110 -10.20 -7.29 18.75
CA LYS A 110 -8.78 -7.11 18.48
C LYS A 110 -8.13 -8.49 18.37
N LYS A 111 -7.56 -8.78 17.21
CA LYS A 111 -6.74 -9.97 16.95
C LYS A 111 -5.34 -9.80 17.53
#